data_AF-A0A0K8SGC0-F1
#
_entry.id   AF-A0A0K8SGC0-F1
#
_cell.length_a   1.000
_cell.length_b   1.000
_cell.length_c   1.000
_cell.angle_alpha   90.00
_cell.angle_beta   90.00
_cell.angle_gamma   90.00
#
_symmetry.space_group_name_H-M   'P 1'
#
loop_
_entity.id
_entity.type
_entity.pdbx_description
1 polymer ?
#
loop_
_entity_poly.entity_id
_entity_poly.type
_entity_poly.pdbx_seq_one_letter_code
_entity_poly.pdbx_strand_id
1 'polypeptide(L)'
;KRSPNFSIEEKYLLLNVVCNYLSVVECKNNDKVTNKQKHETWIKIEEEFNKKANSPTAVYRSGEVLRSLYASLKKYARCVRLKRPGYDVPKSSAVEKTLLSMT
;
A
#
# COMPACT_ATOMS: atom_id res chain seq x y z
N LYS A 1 -16.67 12.14 11.84
CA LYS A 1 -16.36 10.81 12.42
C LYS A 1 -15.10 10.29 11.70
N ARG A 2 -14.03 9.89 12.40
CA ARG A 2 -12.77 9.46 11.76
C ARG A 2 -12.93 8.08 11.13
N SER A 3 -12.32 7.84 9.97
CA SER A 3 -12.26 6.50 9.37
C SER A 3 -11.44 5.55 10.25
N PRO A 4 -11.80 4.26 10.31
CA PRO A 4 -11.06 3.29 11.11
C PRO A 4 -9.63 3.12 10.60
N ASN A 5 -8.71 2.89 11.55
CA ASN A 5 -7.31 2.61 11.24
C ASN A 5 -7.18 1.31 10.45
N PHE A 6 -6.14 1.22 9.63
CA PHE A 6 -5.81 0.00 8.90
C PHE A 6 -5.16 -1.05 9.82
N SER A 7 -5.72 -2.25 9.83
CA SER A 7 -5.15 -3.42 10.50
C SER A 7 -3.85 -3.88 9.83
N ILE A 8 -3.11 -4.78 10.47
CA ILE A 8 -1.87 -5.34 9.91
C ILE A 8 -2.20 -6.20 8.69
N GLU A 9 -3.30 -6.96 8.77
CA GLU A 9 -3.80 -7.84 7.73
C GLU A 9 -4.23 -7.03 6.50
N GLU A 10 -4.95 -5.92 6.70
CA GLU A 10 -5.32 -4.99 5.61
C GLU A 10 -4.06 -4.40 4.93
N LYS A 11 -3.04 -4.01 5.71
CA LYS A 11 -1.78 -3.51 5.14
C LYS A 11 -1.07 -4.58 4.31
N TYR A 12 -1.04 -5.82 4.80
CA TYR A 12 -0.43 -6.95 4.07
C TYR A 12 -1.20 -7.28 2.79
N LEU A 13 -2.54 -7.28 2.86
CA LEU A 13 -3.39 -7.47 1.70
C LEU A 13 -3.13 -6.40 0.64
N LEU A 14 -3.04 -5.13 1.04
CA LEU A 14 -2.72 -4.04 0.11
C LEU A 14 -1.38 -4.28 -0.60
N LEU A 15 -0.34 -4.65 0.14
CA LEU A 15 0.98 -4.92 -0.45
C LEU A 15 0.91 -6.05 -1.48
N ASN A 16 0.24 -7.16 -1.15
CA ASN A 16 0.07 -8.28 -2.08
C ASN A 16 -0.69 -7.89 -3.35
N VAL A 17 -1.74 -7.06 -3.24
CA VAL A 17 -2.46 -6.58 -4.42
C VAL A 17 -1.57 -5.66 -5.25
N VAL A 18 -0.87 -4.72 -4.61
CA VAL A 18 0.03 -3.76 -5.29
C VAL A 18 1.21 -4.45 -5.97
N CYS A 19 1.72 -5.57 -5.43
CA CYS A 19 2.76 -6.39 -6.06
C CYS A 19 2.45 -6.69 -7.53
N ASN A 20 1.20 -7.02 -7.83
CA ASN A 20 0.75 -7.42 -9.17
C ASN A 20 0.78 -6.25 -10.17
N TYR A 21 0.85 -5.01 -9.68
CA TYR A 21 0.80 -3.79 -10.48
C TYR A 21 2.02 -2.88 -10.30
N LEU A 22 3.10 -3.40 -9.69
CA LEU A 22 4.30 -2.62 -9.34
C LEU A 22 4.89 -1.86 -10.53
N SER A 23 4.96 -2.49 -11.70
CA SER A 23 5.53 -1.89 -12.91
C SER A 23 4.84 -0.58 -13.30
N VAL A 24 3.53 -0.48 -13.08
CA VAL A 24 2.73 0.72 -13.38
C VAL A 24 2.75 1.70 -12.21
N VAL A 25 2.57 1.20 -10.98
CA VAL A 25 2.49 2.03 -9.76
C VAL A 25 3.82 2.73 -9.47
N GLU A 26 4.95 2.03 -9.63
CA GLU A 26 6.31 2.54 -9.40
C GLU A 26 6.96 3.15 -10.65
N CYS A 27 6.23 3.24 -11.76
CA CYS A 27 6.74 3.86 -12.98
C CYS A 27 7.18 5.32 -12.68
N LYS A 28 8.41 5.69 -13.06
CA LYS A 28 8.95 7.03 -12.82
C LYS A 28 8.43 8.09 -13.81
N ASN A 29 7.81 7.67 -14.91
CA ASN A 29 7.29 8.58 -15.92
C ASN A 29 6.11 9.40 -15.38
N ASN A 30 6.02 10.65 -15.82
CA ASN A 30 5.02 11.62 -15.39
C ASN A 30 4.22 12.20 -16.58
N ASP A 31 4.08 11.42 -17.63
CA ASP A 31 3.34 11.83 -18.82
C ASP A 31 1.82 11.69 -18.56
N LYS A 32 1.00 12.47 -19.28
CA LYS A 32 -0.47 12.44 -19.12
C LYS A 32 -1.04 11.02 -19.26
N VAL A 33 -0.51 10.24 -20.19
CA VAL A 33 -0.90 8.85 -20.45
C VAL A 33 -0.55 7.96 -19.26
N THR A 34 0.69 8.02 -18.76
CA THR A 34 1.13 7.24 -17.60
C THR A 34 0.34 7.62 -16.33
N ASN A 35 0.03 8.89 -16.14
CA ASN A 35 -0.74 9.34 -14.99
C ASN A 35 -2.18 8.81 -15.03
N LYS A 36 -2.81 8.82 -16.21
CA LYS A 36 -4.11 8.17 -16.41
C LYS A 36 -4.03 6.67 -16.12
N GLN A 37 -3.02 5.99 -16.65
CA GLN A 37 -2.82 4.55 -16.43
C GLN A 37 -2.59 4.20 -14.96
N LYS A 38 -1.81 5.01 -14.22
CA LYS A 38 -1.64 4.88 -12.77
C LYS A 38 -2.96 5.03 -12.04
N HIS A 39 -3.77 6.03 -12.40
CA HIS A 39 -5.08 6.25 -11.80
C HIS A 39 -6.02 5.06 -12.04
N GLU A 40 -6.14 4.59 -13.29
CA GLU A 40 -6.91 3.40 -13.64
C GLU A 40 -6.41 2.14 -12.89
N THR A 41 -5.10 2.03 -12.70
CA THR A 41 -4.50 0.93 -11.93
C THR A 41 -4.90 0.98 -10.45
N TRP A 42 -4.96 2.18 -9.85
CA TRP A 42 -5.43 2.33 -8.48
C TRP A 42 -6.92 1.99 -8.31
N ILE A 43 -7.75 2.24 -9.33
CA ILE A 43 -9.16 1.78 -9.34
C ILE A 43 -9.21 0.24 -9.35
N LYS A 44 -8.39 -0.41 -10.17
CA LYS A 44 -8.30 -1.88 -10.18
C LYS A 44 -7.82 -2.45 -8.84
N ILE A 45 -6.81 -1.83 -8.23
CA ILE A 45 -6.31 -2.20 -6.90
C ILE A 45 -7.40 -2.05 -5.85
N GLU A 46 -8.18 -0.96 -5.90
CA GLU A 46 -9.33 -0.76 -5.01
C GLU A 46 -10.35 -1.90 -5.13
N GLU A 47 -10.77 -2.23 -6.36
CA GLU A 47 -11.73 -3.31 -6.57
C GLU A 47 -11.20 -4.65 -6.06
N GLU A 48 -9.95 -4.99 -6.38
CA GLU A 48 -9.33 -6.23 -5.90
C GLU A 48 -9.19 -6.26 -4.39
N PHE A 49 -8.75 -5.16 -3.79
CA PHE A 49 -8.58 -5.04 -2.35
C PHE A 49 -9.92 -5.23 -1.65
N ASN A 50 -10.96 -4.51 -2.10
CA ASN A 50 -12.29 -4.57 -1.51
C ASN A 50 -12.94 -5.96 -1.68
N LYS A 51 -12.74 -6.61 -2.85
CA LYS A 51 -13.18 -8.00 -3.08
C LYS A 51 -12.48 -9.00 -2.15
N LYS A 52 -11.17 -8.86 -1.96
CA LYS A 52 -10.37 -9.76 -1.11
C LYS A 52 -10.54 -9.48 0.38
N ALA A 53 -10.89 -8.24 0.75
CA ALA A 53 -11.07 -7.85 2.14
C ALA A 53 -12.26 -8.57 2.80
N ASN A 54 -13.25 -9.04 2.00
CA ASN A 54 -14.35 -9.98 2.29
C ASN A 54 -14.61 -10.33 3.77
N SER A 55 -14.76 -9.28 4.59
CA SER A 55 -14.97 -9.37 6.03
C SER A 55 -16.26 -8.63 6.34
N PRO A 56 -17.11 -9.14 7.25
CA PRO A 56 -18.34 -8.48 7.66
C PRO A 56 -18.09 -7.09 8.29
N THR A 57 -16.84 -6.76 8.61
CA THR A 57 -16.39 -5.46 9.13
C THR A 57 -15.53 -4.67 8.15
N ALA A 58 -15.30 -5.18 6.93
CA ALA A 58 -14.46 -4.52 5.93
C ALA A 58 -15.10 -3.21 5.48
N VAL A 59 -14.44 -2.10 5.82
CA VAL A 59 -14.80 -0.78 5.30
C VAL A 59 -14.17 -0.65 3.92
N TYR A 60 -15.01 -0.52 2.89
CA TYR A 60 -14.59 -0.20 1.54
C TYR A 60 -13.68 1.03 1.54
N ARG A 61 -12.48 0.89 0.96
CA ARG A 61 -11.51 2.00 0.85
C ARG A 61 -11.40 2.40 -0.61
N SER A 62 -11.37 3.70 -0.86
CA SER A 62 -11.09 4.21 -2.19
C SER A 62 -9.62 4.05 -2.56
N GLY A 63 -9.33 3.97 -3.85
CA GLY A 63 -7.98 3.84 -4.39
C GLY A 63 -7.05 4.97 -3.93
N GLU A 64 -7.58 6.17 -3.67
CA GLU A 64 -6.80 7.29 -3.13
C GLU A 64 -6.32 7.05 -1.69
N VAL A 65 -7.17 6.45 -0.85
CA VAL A 65 -6.80 6.09 0.53
C VAL A 65 -5.77 4.97 0.51
N LEU A 66 -5.96 3.96 -0.35
CA LEU A 66 -5.00 2.85 -0.52
C LEU A 66 -3.64 3.36 -1.04
N ARG A 67 -3.66 4.30 -2.00
CA ARG A 67 -2.44 4.95 -2.49
C ARG A 67 -1.70 5.69 -1.38
N SER A 68 -2.43 6.42 -0.54
CA SER A 68 -1.86 7.16 0.60
C SER A 68 -1.26 6.22 1.65
N LEU A 69 -1.94 5.09 1.92
CA LEU A 69 -1.43 4.04 2.79
C LEU A 69 -0.14 3.43 2.22
N TYR A 70 -0.12 3.08 0.93
CA TYR A 70 1.06 2.53 0.28
C TYR A 70 2.26 3.49 0.32
N ALA A 71 2.04 4.78 0.04
CA ALA A 71 3.09 5.80 0.15
C ALA A 71 3.64 5.91 1.58
N SER A 72 2.76 5.80 2.58
CA SER A 72 3.14 5.79 4.00
C SER A 72 3.96 4.55 4.36
N LEU A 73 3.58 3.38 3.85
CA LEU A 73 4.31 2.12 4.03
C LEU A 73 5.72 2.18 3.38
N LYS A 74 5.83 2.71 2.16
CA LYS A 74 7.13 2.93 1.51
C LYS A 74 8.04 3.87 2.30
N LYS A 75 7.48 5.00 2.77
CA LYS A 75 8.21 5.94 3.61
C LYS A 75 8.71 5.27 4.88
N TYR A 76 7.85 4.46 5.51
CA TYR A 76 8.20 3.68 6.69
C TYR A 76 9.38 2.73 6.41
N ALA A 77 9.30 1.88 5.37
CA ALA A 77 10.42 0.98 5.03
C ALA A 77 11.72 1.73 4.73
N ARG A 78 11.65 2.87 4.05
CA ARG A 78 12.83 3.72 3.84
C ARG A 78 13.42 4.22 5.16
N CYS A 79 12.58 4.68 6.09
CA CYS A 79 13.04 5.15 7.40
C CYS A 79 13.69 4.03 8.22
N VAL A 80 13.09 2.83 8.22
CA VAL A 80 13.63 1.63 8.89
C VAL A 80 14.98 1.24 8.29
N ARG A 81 15.06 1.12 6.96
CA ARG A 81 16.32 0.79 6.25
C ARG A 81 17.44 1.76 6.56
N LEU A 82 17.12 3.05 6.68
CA LEU A 82 18.07 4.12 6.98
C LEU A 82 18.31 4.32 8.48
N LYS A 83 17.72 3.50 9.36
CA LYS A 83 17.84 3.58 10.82
C LYS A 83 17.55 4.98 11.37
N ARG A 84 16.48 5.62 10.87
CA ARG A 84 16.10 6.97 11.33
C ARG A 84 15.52 6.91 12.74
N PRO A 85 15.97 7.76 13.68
CA PRO A 85 15.46 7.77 15.05
C PRO A 85 13.96 8.11 15.10
N GLY A 86 13.20 7.43 15.97
CA GLY A 86 11.74 7.60 16.08
C GLY A 86 10.94 6.71 15.12
N TYR A 87 11.61 5.89 14.32
CA TYR A 87 11.03 4.78 13.52
C TYR A 87 11.58 3.43 13.99
N ASP A 88 11.94 3.34 15.27
CA ASP A 88 12.47 2.14 15.91
C ASP A 88 11.36 1.07 16.00
N VAL A 89 11.63 -0.09 15.39
CA VAL A 89 10.63 -1.09 14.99
C VAL A 89 10.11 -1.91 16.19
N PRO A 90 8.79 -1.98 16.44
CA PRO A 90 8.21 -3.11 17.16
C PRO A 90 8.26 -4.34 16.26
N LYS A 91 9.03 -5.36 16.67
CA LYS A 91 9.25 -6.63 15.96
C LYS A 91 7.93 -7.35 15.62
N SER A 92 7.29 -7.01 14.49
CA SER A 92 6.28 -7.84 13.86
C SER A 92 6.75 -8.22 12.46
N SER A 93 7.38 -9.40 12.43
CA SER A 93 8.33 -9.96 11.47
C SER A 93 7.83 -10.18 10.03
N ALA A 94 6.54 -9.97 9.73
CA ALA A 94 5.97 -10.32 8.42
C ALA A 94 5.89 -9.15 7.44
N VAL A 95 5.38 -7.99 7.87
CA VAL A 95 5.17 -6.83 6.98
C VAL A 95 6.49 -6.22 6.50
N GLU A 96 7.48 -6.16 7.39
CA GLU A 96 8.80 -5.62 7.08
C GLU A 96 9.55 -6.48 6.06
N LYS A 97 9.50 -7.81 6.18
CA LYS A 97 10.15 -8.74 5.24
C LYS A 97 9.58 -8.59 3.83
N THR A 98 8.25 -8.51 3.70
CA THR A 98 7.58 -8.34 2.40
C THR A 98 7.86 -6.96 1.80
N LEU A 99 7.91 -5.89 2.60
CA LEU A 99 8.25 -4.55 2.10
C LEU A 99 9.72 -4.46 1.62
N LEU A 100 10.66 -5.03 2.38
CA LEU A 100 12.08 -5.05 2.03
C LEU A 100 12.37 -5.93 0.81
N SER A 101 11.60 -6.99 0.56
CA SER A 101 11.77 -7.81 -0.66
C SER A 101 11.17 -7.18 -1.92
N MET A 102 10.27 -6.19 -1.77
CA MET A 102 9.63 -5.48 -2.88
C MET A 102 10.38 -4.23 -3.34
N THR A 103 11.39 -3.76 -2.60
CA THR A 103 12.17 -2.55 -2.89
C THR A 103 13.58 -2.88 -3.36
#